data_AF-A0A6N7P6C5-F1
#
_entry.id   AF-A0A6N7P6C5-F1
#
_cell.length_a   1.000
_cell.length_b   1.000
_cell.length_c   1.000
_cell.angle_alpha   90.00
_cell.angle_beta   90.00
_cell.angle_gamma   90.00
#
_symmetry.space_group_name_H-M   'P 1'
#
loop_
_entity.id
_entity.type
_entity.pdbx_description
1 polymer ?
#
loop_
_entity_poly.entity_id
_entity_poly.type
_entity_poly.pdbx_seq_one_letter_code
_entity_poly.pdbx_strand_id
1 'polypeptide(L)' 'MKTITIIGGMTGILLAVLAYFAEIQNWIGMEAILTVGFIGYVLIITAIAYFLLSWMYKGSKKLEML' A
#
# COMPACT_ATOMS: atom_id res chain seq x y z
N MET A 1 3.72 13.90 5.56
CA MET A 1 2.71 12.86 5.27
C MET A 1 2.93 12.19 3.91
N LYS A 2 2.95 12.93 2.79
CA LYS A 2 3.19 12.34 1.44
C LYS A 2 4.39 11.38 1.33
N THR A 3 5.56 11.76 1.84
CA THR A 3 6.77 10.92 1.78
C THR A 3 6.59 9.60 2.54
N ILE A 4 5.95 9.65 3.71
CA ILE A 4 5.65 8.46 4.53
C ILE A 4 4.66 7.55 3.82
N THR A 5 3.64 8.13 3.17
CA THR A 5 2.67 7.39 2.36
C THR A 5 3.34 6.69 1.17
N ILE A 6 4.27 7.35 0.48
CA ILE A 6 5.01 6.76 -0.65
C ILE A 6 5.89 5.62 -0.16
N ILE A 7 6.68 5.84 0.89
CA ILE A 7 7.55 4.81 1.46
C ILE A 7 6.71 3.63 1.94
N GLY A 8 5.63 3.88 2.69
CA GLY A 8 4.71 2.84 3.16
C GLY A 8 4.06 2.06 2.02
N GLY A 9 3.63 2.73 0.95
CA GLY A 9 3.10 2.08 -0.25
C GLY A 9 4.13 1.20 -0.94
N MET A 10 5.37 1.68 -1.13
CA MET A 10 6.45 0.88 -1.72
C MET A 10 6.82 -0.32 -0.86
N THR A 11 6.95 -0.13 0.46
CA THR A 11 7.17 -1.23 1.40
C THR A 11 6.04 -2.25 1.30
N GLY A 12 4.79 -1.80 1.23
CA GLY A 12 3.65 -2.69 1.07
C GLY A 12 3.70 -3.54 -0.21
N ILE A 13 4.13 -2.94 -1.34
CA ILE A 13 4.35 -3.66 -2.60
C ILE A 13 5.43 -4.74 -2.43
N LEU A 14 6.56 -4.42 -1.81
CA LEU A 14 7.63 -5.40 -1.59
C LEU A 14 7.15 -6.58 -0.73
N LEU A 15 6.38 -6.32 0.33
CA LEU A 15 5.84 -7.37 1.20
C LEU A 15 4.81 -8.25 0.46
N ALA A 16 3.93 -7.65 -0.34
CA ALA A 16 2.96 -8.39 -1.13
C ALA A 16 3.63 -9.27 -2.19
N VAL A 17 4.66 -8.75 -2.87
CA VAL A 17 5.45 -9.51 -3.85
C VAL A 17 6.19 -10.67 -3.18
N LEU A 18 6.81 -10.43 -2.02
CA LEU A 18 7.50 -11.49 -1.28
C LEU A 18 6.54 -12.62 -0.88
N ALA A 19 5.34 -12.27 -0.41
CA ALA A 19 4.33 -13.26 -0.07
C ALA A 19 3.87 -14.08 -1.27
N TYR A 20 3.66 -13.43 -2.42
CA TYR A 20 3.30 -14.09 -3.68
C TYR A 20 4.38 -15.10 -4.13
N PHE A 21 5.66 -14.72 -4.05
CA PHE A 21 6.75 -15.64 -4.38
C PHE A 21 6.86 -16.81 -3.41
N ALA A 22 6.68 -16.55 -2.11
CA ALA A 22 6.71 -17.59 -1.09
C ALA A 22 5.57 -18.62 -1.25
N GLU A 23 4.40 -18.16 -1.70
CA GLU A 23 3.27 -19.04 -2.04
C GLU A 23 3.60 -19.92 -3.25
N ILE A 24 4.06 -19.32 -4.36
CA ILE A 24 4.41 -20.06 -5.59
C ILE A 24 5.49 -21.11 -5.35
N GLN A 25 6.51 -20.76 -4.56
CA GLN A 25 7.67 -21.60 -4.30
C GLN A 25 7.48 -22.50 -3.06
N ASN A 26 6.30 -22.48 -2.44
CA ASN A 26 5.93 -23.33 -1.31
C ASN A 26 6.95 -23.28 -0.15
N TRP A 27 7.28 -22.07 0.30
CA TRP A 27 8.29 -21.85 1.34
C TRP A 27 7.86 -22.44 2.70
N ILE A 28 8.83 -22.92 3.45
CA ILE A 28 8.64 -23.35 4.84
C ILE A 28 8.26 -22.12 5.68
N GLY A 29 7.16 -22.21 6.44
CA GLY A 29 6.63 -21.07 7.22
C GLY A 29 5.67 -20.16 6.45
N MET A 30 4.99 -20.69 5.43
CA MET A 30 4.05 -19.97 4.55
C MET A 30 3.03 -19.11 5.29
N GLU A 31 2.44 -19.59 6.39
CA GLU A 31 1.42 -18.85 7.17
C GLU A 31 1.95 -17.50 7.68
N ALA A 32 3.19 -17.48 8.18
CA ALA A 32 3.82 -16.26 8.67
C ALA A 32 4.10 -15.28 7.52
N ILE A 33 4.55 -15.80 6.37
CA ILE A 33 4.88 -14.98 5.21
C ILE A 33 3.61 -14.41 4.55
N LEU A 34 2.53 -15.18 4.49
CA LEU A 34 1.22 -14.70 4.03
C LEU A 34 0.68 -13.59 4.94
N THR A 35 0.87 -13.70 6.25
CA THR A 35 0.50 -12.64 7.21
C THR A 35 1.29 -11.36 6.94
N VAL A 36 2.58 -11.47 6.63
CA VAL A 36 3.41 -10.33 6.22
C VAL A 36 2.92 -9.73 4.90
N GLY A 37 2.52 -10.56 3.93
CA GLY A 37 1.89 -10.12 2.69
C GLY A 37 0.58 -9.36 2.92
N PHE A 38 -0.26 -9.85 3.83
CA PHE A 38 -1.49 -9.17 4.25
C PHE A 38 -1.23 -7.77 4.80
N ILE A 39 -0.23 -7.63 5.68
CA ILE A 39 0.23 -6.30 6.16
C ILE A 39 0.66 -5.43 4.97
N GLY A 40 1.35 -6.01 3.99
CA GLY A 40 1.70 -5.33 2.75
C GLY A 40 0.49 -4.76 2.00
N TYR A 41 -0.56 -5.56 1.82
CA TYR A 41 -1.81 -5.10 1.20
C TYR A 41 -2.48 -3.97 1.98
N VAL A 42 -2.51 -4.04 3.32
CA VAL A 42 -3.06 -2.96 4.16
C VAL A 42 -2.29 -1.65 3.95
N LEU A 43 -0.96 -1.71 3.87
CA LEU A 43 -0.12 -0.54 3.59
C LEU A 43 -0.40 0.06 2.21
N ILE A 44 -0.53 -0.79 1.18
CA ILE A 44 -0.87 -0.35 -0.19
C ILE A 44 -2.22 0.36 -0.21
N ILE A 45 -3.26 -0.26 0.35
CA ILE A 45 -4.62 0.30 0.37
C ILE A 45 -4.63 1.64 1.10
N THR A 46 -3.97 1.72 2.25
CA THR A 46 -3.85 2.97 3.03
C THR A 46 -3.14 4.07 2.22
N ALA A 47 -2.08 3.71 1.49
CA ALA A 47 -1.34 4.65 0.67
C ALA A 47 -2.18 5.20 -0.50
N ILE A 48 -2.92 4.31 -1.19
CA ILE A 48 -3.84 4.68 -2.26
C ILE A 48 -4.97 5.56 -1.73
N ALA A 49 -5.59 5.18 -0.60
CA ALA A 49 -6.65 5.96 0.02
C ALA A 49 -6.20 7.39 0.37
N TYR A 50 -5.01 7.55 0.95
CA TYR A 50 -4.44 8.87 1.22
C TYR A 50 -4.20 9.67 -0.07
N PHE A 51 -3.67 9.03 -1.12
CA PHE A 51 -3.42 9.70 -2.39
C PHE A 51 -4.73 10.18 -3.04
N LEU A 52 -5.75 9.33 -3.07
CA LEU A 52 -7.08 9.66 -3.58
C LEU A 52 -7.72 10.79 -2.78
N LEU A 53 -7.66 10.74 -1.44
CA LEU A 53 -8.18 11.79 -0.57
C LEU A 53 -7.44 13.12 -0.81
N SER A 54 -6.11 13.09 -0.92
CA SER A 54 -5.32 14.28 -1.24
C SER A 54 -5.64 14.84 -2.62
N TRP A 55 -5.97 13.99 -3.59
CA TRP A 55 -6.39 14.40 -4.92
C TRP A 55 -7.74 15.10 -4.88
N MET A 56 -8.74 14.48 -4.24
CA MET A 56 -10.07 15.05 -4.06
C MET A 56 -10.01 16.42 -3.38
N TYR A 57 -9.22 16.54 -2.31
CA TYR A 57 -9.07 17.80 -1.57
C TYR A 57 -8.46 18.93 -2.42
N LYS A 58 -7.48 18.59 -3.27
CA LYS A 58 -6.90 19.55 -4.21
C LYS A 58 -7.88 19.95 -5.31
N GLY A 59 -8.68 19.00 -5.81
CA GLY A 59 -9.72 19.25 -6.80
C GLY A 59 -10.82 20.17 -6.26
N SER A 60 -11.30 19.90 -5.03
CA SER A 60 -12.28 20.73 -4.33
C SER A 60 -11.77 22.16 -4.11
N LYS A 61 -10.55 22.34 -3.59
CA LYS A 61 -9.97 23.69 -3.44
C LYS A 61 -9.84 24.46 -4.75
N LYS A 62 -9.58 23.78 -5.87
CA LYS A 62 -9.48 24.42 -7.19
C LYS A 62 -10.84 24.93 -7.67
N LEU A 63 -11.94 24.28 -7.29
CA LEU A 63 -13.30 24.67 -7.64
C LEU A 63 -13.82 25.84 -6.78
N GLU A 64 -13.39 25.95 -5.51
CA GLU A 64 -13.77 27.07 -4.63
C GLU A 64 -13.08 28.40 -4.97
N MET A 65 -11.98 28.37 -5.73
CA MET A 65 -11.23 29.57 -6.15
C MET A 65 -11.61 30.10 -7.54
N LEU A 66 -12.58 29.46 -8.21
CA LEU A 66 -13.14 29.86 -9.51
C LEU A 66 -14.53 30.48 -9.30
#